data_AF-A0A9E8N0A4-F1
#
_entry.id   AF-A0A9E8N0A4-F1
#
_cell.length_a   1.000
_cell.length_b   1.000
_cell.length_c   1.000
_cell.angle_alpha   90.00
_cell.angle_beta   90.00
_cell.angle_gamma   90.00
#
_symmetry.space_group_name_H-M   'P 1'
#
loop_
_entity.id
_entity.type
_entity.pdbx_description
1 polymer ?
#
loop_
_entity_poly.entity_id
_entity_poly.type
_entity_poly.pdbx_seq_one_letter_code
_entity_poly.pdbx_strand_id
1 'polypeptide(L)'
;MKDTKVKSRKELIPIIEHLHREGKKIALTNGCFDILHVGHIHSFREAKKQSDILIVALNSDESVRALKGKERPFVPEDQRAEVLAAMSDVDYVVIFNELDPLSIITDLEPDVLVKGEDWAEGTIIGQDAVEARGGKVIRVSLKKGVSTTNLIKKIKTSVRTSPQNASCLSYCLPPHYNKR
;
A
#
# COMPACT_ATOMS: atom_id res chain seq x y z
N MET A 1 4.31 20.01 -5.31
CA MET A 1 2.96 20.24 -4.76
C MET A 1 2.81 19.33 -3.56
N LYS A 2 2.39 19.82 -2.39
CA LYS A 2 2.17 18.95 -1.23
C LYS A 2 0.89 18.15 -1.53
N ASP A 3 1.01 16.83 -1.68
CA ASP A 3 -0.15 15.99 -1.96
C ASP A 3 -1.14 16.10 -0.80
N THR A 4 -2.37 16.50 -1.09
CA THR A 4 -3.37 16.85 -0.08
C THR A 4 -3.88 15.64 0.68
N LYS A 5 -3.68 14.43 0.15
CA LYS A 5 -4.16 13.17 0.73
C LYS A 5 -3.22 12.55 1.75
N VAL A 6 -1.93 12.89 1.73
CA VAL A 6 -0.99 12.41 2.75
C VAL A 6 -1.17 13.24 4.02
N LYS A 7 -1.65 12.61 5.09
CA LYS A 7 -1.95 13.26 6.37
C LYS A 7 -1.22 12.57 7.51
N SER A 8 -0.79 13.35 8.49
CA SER A 8 -0.37 12.78 9.77
C SER A 8 -1.57 12.21 10.52
N ARG A 9 -1.32 11.26 11.42
CA ARG A 9 -2.34 10.68 12.32
C ARG A 9 -3.15 11.76 13.04
N LYS A 10 -2.48 12.82 13.52
CA LYS A 10 -3.11 13.95 14.22
C LYS A 10 -4.03 14.79 13.34
N GLU A 11 -3.68 14.96 12.06
CA GLU A 11 -4.53 15.68 11.10
C GLU A 11 -5.73 14.84 10.66
N LEU A 12 -5.58 13.52 10.64
CA LEU A 12 -6.59 12.61 10.09
C LEU A 12 -7.73 12.31 11.07
N ILE A 13 -7.44 12.24 12.38
CA ILE A 13 -8.46 12.03 13.43
C ILE A 13 -9.64 13.02 13.31
N PRO A 14 -9.46 14.36 13.31
CA PRO A 14 -10.59 15.29 13.21
C PRO A 14 -11.32 15.21 11.86
N ILE A 15 -10.63 14.81 10.79
CA ILE A 15 -11.24 14.58 9.47
C ILE A 15 -12.18 13.36 9.55
N ILE A 16 -11.73 12.27 10.15
CA ILE A 16 -12.51 11.04 10.35
C ILE A 16 -13.74 11.33 11.21
N GLU A 17 -13.58 12.03 12.33
CA GLU A 17 -14.69 12.41 13.20
C GLU A 17 -15.75 13.23 12.45
N HIS A 18 -15.32 14.14 11.59
CA HIS A 18 -16.22 14.90 10.74
C HIS A 18 -16.95 14.01 9.73
N LEU A 19 -16.24 13.13 9.02
CA LEU A 19 -16.82 12.19 8.06
C LEU A 19 -17.83 11.24 8.71
N HIS A 20 -17.54 10.72 9.91
CA HIS A 20 -18.50 9.91 10.67
C HIS A 20 -19.76 10.70 11.03
N ARG A 21 -19.65 11.98 11.42
CA ARG A 21 -20.82 12.84 11.67
C ARG A 21 -21.66 13.10 10.41
N GLU A 22 -21.04 13.07 9.24
CA GLU A 22 -21.74 13.12 7.95
C GLU A 22 -22.34 11.76 7.53
N GLY A 23 -22.18 10.72 8.34
CA GLY A 23 -22.64 9.37 8.04
C GLY A 23 -21.83 8.66 6.95
N LYS A 24 -20.61 9.13 6.66
CA LYS A 24 -19.70 8.48 5.71
C LYS A 24 -19.09 7.24 6.34
N LYS A 25 -19.03 6.17 5.55
CA LYS A 25 -18.40 4.91 5.93
C LYS A 25 -16.93 4.90 5.55
N ILE A 26 -16.06 4.53 6.49
CA ILE A 26 -14.61 4.57 6.32
C ILE A 26 -14.03 3.16 6.29
N ALA A 27 -13.29 2.84 5.22
CA ALA A 27 -12.44 1.67 5.15
C ALA A 27 -10.99 2.03 5.48
N LEU A 28 -10.34 1.14 6.21
CA LEU A 28 -8.90 1.16 6.46
C LEU A 28 -8.26 -0.11 5.91
N THR A 29 -7.20 0.04 5.15
CA THR A 29 -6.27 -1.04 4.85
C THR A 29 -4.87 -0.63 5.28
N ASN A 30 -3.99 -1.59 5.54
CA ASN A 30 -2.63 -1.29 5.93
C ASN A 30 -1.62 -2.22 5.25
N GLY A 31 -0.39 -1.72 5.09
CA GLY A 31 0.70 -2.51 4.56
C GLY A 31 1.91 -1.68 4.15
N CYS A 32 2.93 -2.40 3.69
CA CYS A 32 4.18 -1.81 3.23
C CYS A 32 4.07 -1.22 1.81
N PHE A 33 3.28 -1.85 0.93
CA PHE A 33 3.06 -1.39 -0.46
C PHE A 33 4.34 -1.06 -1.25
N ASP A 34 5.42 -1.82 -1.01
CA ASP A 34 6.75 -1.57 -1.56
C ASP A 34 6.77 -1.44 -3.09
N ILE A 35 6.39 -2.52 -3.79
CA ILE A 35 6.21 -2.50 -5.24
C ILE A 35 4.76 -2.83 -5.53
N LEU A 36 4.05 -1.84 -6.08
CA LEU A 36 2.65 -1.98 -6.42
C LEU A 36 2.43 -2.95 -7.58
N HIS A 37 1.29 -3.62 -7.53
CA HIS A 37 0.80 -4.51 -8.58
C HIS A 37 -0.72 -4.54 -8.54
N VAL A 38 -1.32 -5.17 -9.55
CA VAL A 38 -2.79 -5.24 -9.71
C VAL A 38 -3.51 -5.82 -8.48
N GLY A 39 -2.87 -6.70 -7.71
CA GLY A 39 -3.41 -7.20 -6.44
C GLY A 39 -3.76 -6.08 -5.43
N HIS A 40 -2.87 -5.10 -5.23
CA HIS A 40 -3.16 -3.96 -4.35
C HIS A 40 -4.31 -3.12 -4.90
N ILE A 41 -4.30 -2.85 -6.21
CA ILE A 41 -5.37 -2.07 -6.86
C ILE A 41 -6.73 -2.76 -6.71
N HIS A 42 -6.78 -4.08 -6.86
CA HIS A 42 -8.00 -4.84 -6.61
C HIS A 42 -8.46 -4.73 -5.16
N SER A 43 -7.54 -4.86 -4.20
CA SER A 43 -7.82 -4.68 -2.77
C SER A 43 -8.40 -3.29 -2.46
N PHE A 44 -7.85 -2.23 -3.03
CA PHE A 44 -8.35 -0.86 -2.84
C PHE A 44 -9.75 -0.68 -3.42
N ARG A 45 -10.02 -1.25 -4.60
CA ARG A 45 -11.36 -1.23 -5.21
C ARG A 45 -12.40 -1.99 -4.39
N GLU A 46 -12.05 -3.16 -3.87
CA GLU A 46 -12.96 -3.89 -2.98
C GLU A 46 -13.20 -3.14 -1.67
N ALA A 47 -12.19 -2.44 -1.14
CA ALA A 47 -12.37 -1.55 0.01
C ALA A 47 -13.36 -0.42 -0.28
N LYS A 48 -13.22 0.26 -1.43
CA LYS A 48 -14.12 1.35 -1.86
C LYS A 48 -15.54 0.88 -2.18
N LYS A 49 -15.75 -0.36 -2.59
CA LYS A 49 -17.13 -0.91 -2.72
C LYS A 49 -17.85 -1.01 -1.38
N GLN A 50 -17.11 -1.01 -0.27
CA GLN A 50 -17.63 -1.23 1.08
C GLN A 50 -17.61 0.05 1.93
N SER A 51 -17.16 1.18 1.37
CA SER A 51 -16.92 2.45 2.08
C SER A 51 -17.03 3.66 1.16
N ASP A 52 -17.34 4.81 1.73
CA ASP A 52 -17.28 6.10 1.03
C ASP A 52 -15.85 6.63 0.96
N ILE A 53 -15.03 6.32 1.97
CA ILE A 53 -13.66 6.83 2.14
C ILE A 53 -12.70 5.66 2.38
N LEU A 54 -11.61 5.59 1.61
CA LEU A 54 -10.51 4.65 1.83
C LEU A 54 -9.29 5.38 2.38
N ILE A 55 -8.86 4.91 3.55
CA ILE A 55 -7.61 5.29 4.18
C ILE A 55 -6.60 4.15 4.03
N VAL A 56 -5.39 4.47 3.59
CA VAL A 56 -4.27 3.53 3.54
C VAL A 56 -3.27 3.87 4.64
N ALA A 57 -3.15 3.00 5.64
CA ALA A 57 -2.09 3.06 6.63
C ALA A 57 -0.81 2.41 6.07
N LEU A 58 0.18 3.24 5.78
CA LEU A 58 1.45 2.85 5.19
C LEU A 58 2.50 2.60 6.29
N ASN A 59 3.11 1.41 6.30
CA ASN A 59 4.25 1.18 7.19
C ASN A 59 5.42 2.09 6.80
N SER A 60 6.04 2.70 7.81
CA SER A 60 7.29 3.46 7.64
C SER A 60 8.46 2.58 7.22
N ASP A 61 9.51 3.21 6.70
CA ASP A 61 10.74 2.53 6.32
C ASP A 61 11.36 1.78 7.51
N GLU A 62 11.29 2.36 8.71
CA GLU A 62 11.78 1.72 9.94
C GLU A 62 10.95 0.49 10.30
N SER A 63 9.62 0.61 10.30
CA SER A 63 8.69 -0.50 10.55
C SER A 63 8.92 -1.64 9.56
N VAL A 64 9.07 -1.32 8.27
CA VAL A 64 9.33 -2.31 7.22
C VAL A 64 10.68 -3.00 7.40
N ARG A 65 11.75 -2.26 7.73
CA ARG A 65 13.08 -2.84 7.99
C ARG A 65 13.03 -3.82 9.16
N ALA A 66 12.31 -3.48 10.22
CA ALA A 66 12.14 -4.33 11.38
C ALA A 66 11.36 -5.62 11.05
N LEU A 67 10.32 -5.52 10.23
CA LEU A 67 9.46 -6.66 9.86
C LEU A 67 10.06 -7.57 8.77
N LYS A 68 10.77 -7.00 7.79
CA LYS A 68 11.18 -7.71 6.56
C LYS A 68 12.69 -7.77 6.36
N GLY A 69 13.47 -7.13 7.23
CA GLY A 69 14.93 -7.08 7.16
C GLY A 69 15.47 -5.81 6.47
N LYS A 70 16.78 -5.61 6.59
CA LYS A 70 17.48 -4.37 6.20
C LYS A 70 17.43 -4.03 4.70
N GLU A 71 17.18 -5.02 3.84
CA GLU A 71 17.08 -4.82 2.38
C GLU A 71 15.72 -4.27 1.94
N ARG A 72 14.79 -4.00 2.87
CA ARG A 72 13.44 -3.50 2.60
C ARG A 72 13.17 -2.23 3.40
N PRO A 73 12.31 -1.31 2.92
CA PRO A 73 11.66 -1.33 1.61
C PRO A 73 12.64 -0.99 0.47
N PHE A 74 12.28 -1.31 -0.77
CA PHE A 74 13.03 -0.85 -1.95
C PHE A 74 12.72 0.60 -2.28
N VAL A 75 11.48 1.01 -2.05
CA VAL A 75 11.01 2.37 -2.29
C VAL A 75 10.81 3.08 -0.94
N PRO A 76 11.42 4.26 -0.72
CA PRO A 76 11.22 5.04 0.50
C PRO A 76 9.75 5.39 0.78
N GLU A 77 9.41 5.59 2.06
CA GLU A 77 8.03 5.80 2.52
C GLU A 77 7.33 7.00 1.91
N ASP A 78 8.06 8.09 1.66
CA ASP A 78 7.54 9.31 1.06
C ASP A 78 7.09 9.06 -0.39
N GLN A 79 7.91 8.37 -1.17
CA GLN A 79 7.59 7.99 -2.55
C GLN A 79 6.45 6.97 -2.60
N ARG A 80 6.44 5.99 -1.69
CA ARG A 80 5.31 5.04 -1.59
C ARG A 80 4.01 5.76 -1.25
N ALA A 81 4.05 6.73 -0.33
CA ALA A 81 2.89 7.53 0.04
C ALA A 81 2.38 8.38 -1.13
N GLU A 82 3.28 9.04 -1.88
CA GLU A 82 2.92 9.83 -3.06
C GLU A 82 2.23 8.97 -4.14
N VAL A 83 2.80 7.80 -4.45
CA VAL A 83 2.18 6.89 -5.43
C VAL A 83 0.81 6.41 -4.97
N LEU A 84 0.64 6.09 -3.67
CA LEU A 84 -0.65 5.70 -3.12
C LEU A 84 -1.66 6.84 -3.15
N ALA A 85 -1.26 8.07 -2.83
CA ALA A 85 -2.11 9.24 -2.87
C ALA A 85 -2.58 9.59 -4.30
N ALA A 86 -1.74 9.33 -5.31
CA ALA A 86 -2.12 9.50 -6.71
C ALA A 86 -3.22 8.51 -7.18
N MET A 87 -3.51 7.44 -6.42
CA MET A 87 -4.55 6.47 -6.80
C MET A 87 -5.94 7.06 -6.63
N SER A 88 -6.81 6.84 -7.62
CA SER A 88 -8.19 7.34 -7.61
C SER A 88 -9.03 6.75 -6.48
N ASP A 89 -8.76 5.49 -6.11
CA ASP A 89 -9.50 4.76 -5.08
C ASP A 89 -9.04 5.12 -3.65
N VAL A 90 -7.92 5.82 -3.48
CA VAL A 90 -7.35 6.18 -2.17
C VAL A 90 -7.67 7.63 -1.85
N ASP A 91 -8.31 7.87 -0.71
CA ASP A 91 -8.70 9.21 -0.26
C ASP A 91 -7.65 9.81 0.68
N TYR A 92 -7.08 9.00 1.58
CA TYR A 92 -6.03 9.42 2.50
C TYR A 92 -4.94 8.37 2.65
N VAL A 93 -3.71 8.85 2.89
CA VAL A 93 -2.56 8.02 3.27
C VAL A 93 -2.01 8.53 4.59
N VAL A 94 -1.74 7.60 5.52
CA VAL A 94 -1.13 7.90 6.82
C VAL A 94 0.05 6.97 7.03
N ILE A 95 1.21 7.53 7.37
CA ILE A 95 2.41 6.74 7.69
C ILE A 95 2.41 6.42 9.19
N PHE A 96 2.70 5.17 9.55
CA PHE A 96 2.81 4.72 10.94
C PHE A 96 4.08 3.88 11.15
N ASN A 97 4.62 3.94 12.37
CA ASN A 97 5.94 3.39 12.72
C ASN A 97 5.85 2.06 13.48
N GLU A 98 4.70 1.78 14.06
CA GLU A 98 4.46 0.59 14.85
C GLU A 98 4.62 -0.69 14.01
N LEU A 99 4.99 -1.79 14.68
CA LEU A 99 5.19 -3.09 14.01
C LEU A 99 3.86 -3.75 13.65
N ASP A 100 2.87 -3.57 14.51
CA ASP A 100 1.50 -3.98 14.27
C ASP A 100 0.59 -2.76 14.06
N PRO A 101 -0.53 -2.91 13.34
CA PRO A 101 -1.42 -1.80 13.04
C PRO A 101 -2.48 -1.56 14.12
N LEU A 102 -2.43 -2.22 15.29
CA LEU A 102 -3.53 -2.12 16.27
C LEU A 102 -3.72 -0.69 16.74
N SER A 103 -2.64 0.01 17.07
CA SER A 103 -2.71 1.39 17.55
C SER A 103 -3.37 2.31 16.53
N ILE A 104 -2.96 2.24 15.26
CA ILE A 104 -3.52 3.08 14.20
C ILE A 104 -4.97 2.71 13.87
N ILE A 105 -5.34 1.43 13.98
CA ILE A 105 -6.72 0.97 13.81
C ILE A 105 -7.60 1.53 14.94
N THR A 106 -7.13 1.47 16.19
CA THR A 106 -7.88 1.97 17.35
C THR A 106 -8.04 3.48 17.32
N ASP A 107 -7.03 4.23 16.86
CA ASP A 107 -7.13 5.70 16.79
C ASP A 107 -7.99 6.19 15.63
N LEU A 108 -7.91 5.54 14.47
CA LEU A 108 -8.65 5.96 13.28
C LEU A 108 -10.05 5.35 13.22
N GLU A 109 -10.34 4.37 14.07
CA GLU A 109 -11.70 3.94 14.32
C GLU A 109 -12.53 3.56 13.06
N PRO A 110 -11.98 2.82 12.08
CA PRO A 110 -12.67 2.57 10.80
C PRO A 110 -13.91 1.68 10.95
N ASP A 111 -14.88 1.84 10.05
CA ASP A 111 -16.06 0.96 9.95
C ASP A 111 -15.75 -0.36 9.24
N VAL A 112 -14.77 -0.35 8.34
CA VAL A 112 -14.37 -1.51 7.55
C VAL A 112 -12.86 -1.71 7.61
N LEU A 113 -12.41 -2.84 8.13
CA LEU A 113 -11.01 -3.23 8.07
C LEU A 113 -10.78 -4.17 6.88
N VAL A 114 -9.89 -3.79 5.97
CA VAL A 114 -9.61 -4.54 4.74
C VAL A 114 -8.24 -5.19 4.83
N LYS A 115 -8.21 -6.51 4.71
CA LYS A 115 -6.97 -7.31 4.69
C LYS A 115 -6.91 -8.16 3.41
N GLY A 116 -5.70 -8.34 2.88
CA GLY A 116 -5.47 -9.31 1.82
C GLY A 116 -5.55 -10.75 2.34
N GLU A 117 -5.81 -11.71 1.44
CA GLU A 117 -5.93 -13.15 1.73
C GLU A 117 -4.68 -13.82 2.34
N ASP A 118 -3.54 -13.14 2.41
CA ASP A 118 -2.29 -13.69 2.98
C ASP A 118 -2.40 -14.03 4.49
N TRP A 119 -3.52 -13.70 5.14
CA TRP A 119 -3.80 -13.91 6.57
C TRP A 119 -4.87 -14.99 6.84
N ALA A 120 -4.88 -16.06 6.03
CA ALA A 120 -5.94 -17.07 6.06
C ALA A 120 -6.02 -17.92 7.35
N GLU A 121 -4.96 -17.98 8.17
CA GLU A 121 -4.88 -18.93 9.30
C GLU A 121 -4.72 -18.27 10.68
N GLY A 122 -4.84 -16.94 10.79
CA GLY A 122 -4.66 -16.21 12.06
C GLY A 122 -5.71 -15.13 12.37
N THR A 123 -5.79 -14.74 13.64
CA THR A 123 -6.58 -13.58 14.09
C THR A 123 -6.09 -12.31 13.39
N ILE A 124 -7.00 -11.57 12.78
CA ILE A 124 -6.67 -10.28 12.16
C ILE A 124 -6.45 -9.26 13.27
N ILE A 125 -5.24 -8.70 13.34
CA ILE A 125 -4.95 -7.61 14.29
C ILE A 125 -5.89 -6.43 14.02
N GLY A 126 -6.61 -6.02 15.07
CA GLY A 126 -7.62 -4.96 15.05
C GLY A 126 -9.03 -5.43 14.71
N GLN A 127 -9.27 -6.73 14.48
CA GLN A 127 -10.63 -7.25 14.24
C GLN A 127 -11.55 -6.96 15.41
N ASP A 128 -11.18 -7.36 16.63
CA ASP A 128 -11.99 -7.17 17.82
C ASP A 128 -12.31 -5.69 18.08
N ALA A 129 -11.33 -4.80 17.85
CA ALA A 129 -11.49 -3.35 18.02
C ALA A 129 -12.49 -2.73 17.01
N VAL A 130 -12.57 -3.29 15.81
CA VAL A 130 -13.50 -2.84 14.76
C VAL A 130 -14.90 -3.43 14.99
N GLU A 131 -14.99 -4.73 15.29
CA GLU A 131 -16.25 -5.43 15.52
C GLU A 131 -16.96 -4.96 16.81
N ALA A 132 -16.21 -4.65 17.87
CA ALA A 132 -16.77 -4.12 19.13
C ALA A 132 -17.54 -2.79 18.95
N ARG A 133 -17.28 -2.06 17.86
CA ARG A 133 -17.96 -0.80 17.51
C ARG A 133 -18.99 -0.98 16.39
N GLY A 134 -19.31 -2.22 16.01
CA GLY A 134 -20.26 -2.53 14.92
C GLY A 134 -19.66 -2.42 13.51
N GLY A 135 -18.35 -2.25 13.40
CA GLY A 135 -17.63 -2.35 12.14
C GLY A 135 -17.50 -3.80 11.66
N LYS A 136 -16.88 -3.99 10.50
CA LYS A 136 -16.65 -5.32 9.91
C LYS A 136 -15.26 -5.48 9.34
N VAL A 137 -14.78 -6.73 9.30
CA VAL A 137 -13.54 -7.09 8.63
C VAL A 137 -13.84 -7.78 7.31
N ILE A 138 -13.20 -7.35 6.23
CA ILE A 138 -13.28 -8.00 4.93
C ILE A 138 -11.90 -8.55 4.53
N ARG A 139 -11.89 -9.79 4.02
CA ARG A 139 -10.72 -10.42 3.42
C ARG A 139 -10.88 -10.36 1.91
N VAL A 140 -9.94 -9.73 1.22
CA VAL A 140 -9.97 -9.61 -0.24
C VAL A 140 -9.11 -10.69 -0.87
N SER A 141 -9.72 -11.44 -1.79
CA SER A 141 -9.01 -12.46 -2.55
C SER A 141 -8.01 -11.85 -3.51
N LEU A 142 -6.73 -12.12 -3.25
CA LEU A 142 -5.67 -11.74 -4.17
C LEU A 142 -5.59 -12.80 -5.25
N LYS A 143 -5.69 -12.39 -6.53
CA LYS A 143 -5.50 -13.32 -7.66
C LYS A 143 -4.19 -14.09 -7.50
N LYS A 144 -4.27 -15.43 -7.50
CA LYS A 144 -3.12 -16.34 -7.36
C LYS A 144 -1.99 -15.93 -8.30
N GLY A 145 -0.78 -15.76 -7.74
CA GLY A 145 0.45 -15.49 -8.49
C GLY A 145 0.90 -14.03 -8.56
N VAL A 146 0.12 -13.08 -8.04
CA VAL A 146 0.48 -11.64 -8.05
C VAL A 146 0.93 -11.20 -6.65
N SER A 147 2.25 -11.16 -6.42
CA SER A 147 2.84 -10.58 -5.22
C SER A 147 4.14 -9.85 -5.55
N THR A 148 4.50 -8.85 -4.75
CA THR A 148 5.80 -8.16 -4.84
C THR A 148 6.96 -9.16 -4.82
N THR A 149 6.92 -10.15 -3.93
CA THR A 149 7.95 -11.19 -3.81
C THR A 149 8.08 -12.01 -5.10
N ASN A 150 6.96 -12.40 -5.73
CA ASN A 150 6.98 -13.13 -6.99
C ASN A 150 7.55 -12.27 -8.13
N LEU A 151 7.21 -10.99 -8.18
CA LEU A 151 7.75 -10.07 -9.18
C LEU A 151 9.27 -9.94 -9.05
N ILE A 152 9.77 -9.78 -7.83
CA ILE A 152 11.22 -9.68 -7.56
C ILE A 152 11.92 -11.00 -7.88
N LYS A 153 11.32 -12.15 -7.54
CA LYS A 153 11.85 -13.46 -7.90
C LYS A 153 12.00 -13.57 -9.42
N LYS A 154 10.98 -13.17 -10.19
CA LYS A 154 11.04 -13.13 -11.67
C LYS A 154 12.17 -12.23 -12.18
N ILE A 155 12.33 -11.03 -11.61
CA ILE A 155 13.42 -10.10 -11.97
C ILE A 155 14.79 -10.74 -11.70
N LYS A 156 15.00 -11.29 -10.49
CA LYS A 156 16.27 -11.94 -10.10
C LYS A 156 16.60 -13.15 -11.00
N THR A 157 15.59 -13.94 -11.40
CA THR A 157 15.80 -15.05 -12.34
C THR A 157 16.18 -14.55 -13.73
N SER A 158 15.49 -13.52 -14.25
CA SER A 158 15.77 -12.94 -15.57
C SER A 158 17.20 -12.38 -15.69
N VAL A 159 17.69 -11.73 -14.63
CA VAL A 159 19.06 -11.17 -14.60
C VAL A 159 20.13 -12.27 -14.53
N ARG A 160 19.86 -13.40 -13.86
CA ARG A 160 20.82 -14.52 -13.73
C ARG A 160 20.95 -15.37 -15.00
N THR A 161 19.94 -15.36 -15.88
CA THR A 161 19.92 -16.17 -17.11
C THR A 161 20.58 -15.50 -18.32
N SER A 162 21.29 -14.39 -18.16
CA SER A 162 22.01 -13.73 -19.26
C SER A 162 23.53 -13.89 -19.16
N PRO A 163 24.13 -15.05 -19.49
CA PRO A 163 25.55 -15.14 -19.80
C PRO A 163 25.76 -14.75 -21.28
N GLN A 164 25.45 -13.50 -21.66
CA GLN A 164 25.81 -12.84 -22.93
C GLN A 164 25.01 -11.53 -23.05
N ASN A 165 25.61 -10.40 -22.69
CA ASN A 165 25.24 -9.09 -23.24
C ASN A 165 26.41 -8.11 -23.02
N ALA A 166 27.56 -8.44 -23.61
CA ALA A 166 28.65 -7.50 -23.84
C ALA A 166 28.47 -6.72 -25.17
N SER A 167 27.35 -6.86 -25.88
CA SER A 167 27.15 -6.22 -27.20
C SER A 167 25.94 -5.29 -27.32
N CYS A 168 25.13 -5.08 -26.27
CA CYS A 168 23.93 -4.24 -26.37
C CYS A 168 24.15 -2.78 -25.90
N LEU A 169 25.34 -2.21 -26.13
CA LEU A 169 25.62 -0.77 -25.95
C LEU A 169 25.66 0.00 -27.28
N SER A 170 25.23 -0.60 -28.41
CA SER A 170 25.31 0.05 -29.73
C SER A 170 24.00 0.63 -30.26
N TYR A 171 22.86 0.47 -29.58
CA TYR A 171 21.54 0.86 -30.14
C TYR A 171 20.87 2.10 -29.51
N CYS A 172 21.56 2.85 -28.64
CA CYS A 172 21.04 4.10 -28.08
C CYS A 172 21.80 5.36 -28.55
N LEU A 173 22.07 5.47 -29.85
CA LEU A 173 22.39 6.76 -30.47
C LEU A 173 21.48 6.97 -31.70
N PRO A 174 20.62 8.01 -31.71
CA PRO A 174 19.86 8.33 -32.91
C PRO A 174 20.80 8.83 -34.02
N PRO A 175 20.58 8.47 -35.29
CA PRO A 175 21.30 9.05 -36.41
C PRO A 175 20.71 10.42 -36.74
N HIS A 176 21.20 11.47 -36.09
CA HIS A 176 21.06 12.85 -36.58
C HIS A 176 22.43 13.28 -37.14
N TYR A 177 22.66 13.09 -38.44
CA TYR A 177 22.42 14.10 -39.49
C TYR A 177 23.27 15.35 -39.28
N ASN A 178 24.55 15.28 -39.67
CA ASN A 178 25.32 16.47 -39.97
C ASN A 178 25.49 16.57 -41.49
N LYS A 179 24.61 17.36 -42.12
CA LYS A 179 24.84 17.90 -43.46
C LYS A 179 25.28 19.35 -43.30
N ARG A 180 26.45 19.61 -43.89
CA ARG A 180 27.14 20.89 -44.14
C ARG A 180 28.10 21.33 -43.06
#